data_AF-A0A349NH95-F1
#
_entry.id   AF-A0A349NH95-F1
#
_cell.length_a   1.000
_cell.length_b   1.000
_cell.length_c   1.000
_cell.angle_alpha   90.00
_cell.angle_beta   90.00
_cell.angle_gamma   90.00
#
_symmetry.space_group_name_H-M   'P 1'
#
loop_
_entity.id
_entity.type
_entity.pdbx_description
1 polymer ?
#
loop_
_entity_poly.entity_id
_entity_poly.type
_entity_poly.pdbx_seq_one_letter_code
_entity_poly.pdbx_strand_id
1 'polypeptide(L)'
;MEEEFLTEREKKLCENTHKICEAYKKLAPAVMASGHKPWRAIKIIASRFDCTPMWVRTILRRNGLYQDAQHTLQEFKKKEVENV
;
A
#
# COMPACT_ATOMS: atom_id res chain seq x y z
N MET A 1 -2.74 20.54 -15.51
CA MET A 1 -1.97 19.51 -16.22
C MET A 1 -0.52 19.71 -15.75
N GLU A 2 -0.18 19.19 -14.58
CA GLU A 2 1.14 19.41 -13.92
C GLU A 2 2.13 18.29 -14.30
N GLU A 3 2.38 18.10 -15.59
CA GLU A 3 3.41 17.14 -16.05
C GLU A 3 4.79 17.80 -16.22
N GLU A 4 4.91 19.12 -15.99
CA GLU A 4 5.96 19.93 -16.60
C GLU A 4 7.22 20.18 -15.75
N PHE A 5 7.32 19.68 -14.51
CA PHE A 5 8.48 19.97 -13.64
C PHE A 5 9.12 18.78 -12.92
N LEU A 6 8.66 17.55 -13.15
CA LEU A 6 9.30 16.38 -12.52
C LEU A 6 10.53 15.94 -13.31
N THR A 7 11.66 15.84 -12.62
CA THR A 7 12.83 15.11 -13.13
C THR A 7 12.46 13.65 -13.41
N GLU A 8 13.17 12.97 -14.31
CA GLU A 8 12.92 11.54 -14.60
C GLU A 8 12.93 10.67 -13.34
N ARG A 9 13.79 11.03 -12.38
CA ARG A 9 13.87 10.37 -11.08
C ARG A 9 12.57 10.53 -10.28
N GLU A 10 11.99 11.73 -10.25
CA GLU A 10 10.75 12.00 -9.54
C GLU A 10 9.55 11.36 -10.23
N LYS A 11 9.52 11.35 -11.58
CA LYS A 11 8.52 10.59 -12.34
C LYS A 11 8.55 9.12 -11.96
N LYS A 12 9.74 8.51 -11.96
CA LYS A 12 9.94 7.12 -11.55
C LYS A 12 9.54 6.88 -10.09
N LEU A 13 9.79 7.84 -9.20
CA LEU A 13 9.37 7.74 -7.80
C LEU A 13 7.85 7.79 -7.65
N CYS A 14 7.16 8.68 -8.35
CA CYS A 14 5.70 8.75 -8.40
C CYS A 14 5.09 7.47 -8.95
N GLU A 15 5.63 6.96 -10.07
CA GLU A 15 5.19 5.68 -10.64
C GLU A 15 5.37 4.52 -9.66
N ASN A 16 6.55 4.42 -9.01
CA ASN A 16 6.81 3.37 -8.04
C ASN A 16 5.87 3.48 -6.83
N THR A 17 5.59 4.70 -6.36
CA THR A 17 4.62 4.96 -5.30
C THR A 17 3.24 4.43 -5.69
N HIS A 18 2.77 4.74 -6.89
CA HIS A 18 1.48 4.25 -7.40
C HIS A 18 1.45 2.73 -7.50
N LYS A 19 2.49 2.12 -8.10
CA LYS A 19 2.63 0.67 -8.24
C LYS A 19 2.65 -0.05 -6.88
N ILE A 20 3.28 0.53 -5.87
CA ILE A 20 3.31 0.01 -4.49
C ILE A 20 1.93 0.05 -3.85
N CYS A 21 1.21 1.16 -3.98
CA CYS A 21 -0.15 1.31 -3.47
C CYS A 21 -1.10 0.28 -4.09
N GLU A 22 -1.07 0.11 -5.41
CA GLU A 22 -1.89 -0.87 -6.13
C GLU A 22 -1.53 -2.32 -5.77
N ALA A 23 -0.23 -2.63 -5.63
CA ALA A 23 0.21 -3.93 -5.16
C ALA A 23 -0.30 -4.24 -3.75
N TYR A 24 -0.31 -3.24 -2.85
CA TYR A 24 -0.80 -3.40 -1.50
C TYR A 24 -2.31 -3.63 -1.45
N LYS A 25 -3.12 -2.87 -2.19
CA LYS A 25 -4.57 -3.06 -2.28
C LYS A 25 -4.97 -4.47 -2.72
N LYS A 26 -4.18 -5.08 -3.62
CA LYS A 26 -4.43 -6.45 -4.10
C LYS A 26 -3.92 -7.51 -3.13
N LEU A 27 -2.72 -7.33 -2.58
CA LEU A 27 -2.05 -8.36 -1.79
C LEU A 27 -2.51 -8.39 -0.33
N ALA A 28 -2.75 -7.24 0.29
CA ALA A 28 -3.08 -7.17 1.71
C ALA A 28 -4.37 -7.93 2.07
N PRO A 29 -5.48 -7.82 1.31
CA PRO A 29 -6.69 -8.61 1.58
C PRO A 29 -6.44 -10.11 1.50
N ALA A 30 -5.72 -10.59 0.48
CA ALA A 30 -5.41 -12.00 0.32
C ALA A 30 -4.55 -12.53 1.49
N VAL A 31 -3.53 -11.76 1.90
CA VAL A 31 -2.68 -12.10 3.05
C VAL A 31 -3.50 -12.16 4.35
N MET A 32 -4.41 -11.21 4.56
CA MET A 32 -5.27 -11.16 5.74
C MET A 32 -6.30 -12.29 5.76
N ALA A 33 -6.89 -12.62 4.61
CA ALA A 33 -7.82 -13.74 4.47
C ALA A 33 -7.14 -15.09 4.80
N SER A 34 -5.83 -15.22 4.56
CA SER A 34 -5.04 -16.38 4.99
C SER A 34 -4.61 -16.34 6.47
N GLY A 35 -5.12 -15.40 7.28
CA GLY A 35 -4.81 -15.28 8.71
C GLY A 35 -3.47 -14.59 9.02
N HIS A 36 -2.80 -14.00 8.03
CA HIS A 36 -1.54 -13.30 8.24
C HIS A 36 -1.73 -11.80 8.45
N LYS A 37 -0.79 -11.19 9.18
CA LYS A 37 -0.80 -9.74 9.41
C LYS A 37 -0.49 -8.97 8.12
N PRO A 38 -1.07 -7.77 7.90
CA PRO A 38 -0.81 -6.94 6.72
C PRO A 38 0.68 -6.59 6.52
N TRP A 39 1.47 -6.62 7.60
CA TRP A 39 2.93 -6.49 7.57
C TRP A 39 3.61 -7.49 6.62
N ARG A 40 3.03 -8.69 6.44
CA ARG A 40 3.56 -9.69 5.51
C ARG A 40 3.44 -9.22 4.06
N ALA A 41 2.34 -8.56 3.70
CA ALA A 41 2.18 -7.93 2.38
C ALA A 41 3.23 -6.82 2.16
N ILE A 42 3.49 -5.99 3.18
CA ILE A 42 4.53 -4.95 3.13
C ILE A 42 5.91 -5.55 2.84
N LYS A 43 6.30 -6.63 3.53
CA LYS A 43 7.59 -7.31 3.29
C LYS A 43 7.70 -7.87 1.87
N ILE A 44 6.63 -8.47 1.36
CA ILE A 44 6.60 -9.03 -0.01
C ILE A 44 6.76 -7.91 -1.03
N ILE A 45 6.03 -6.79 -0.86
CA ILE A 45 6.11 -5.64 -1.76
C ILE A 45 7.50 -5.01 -1.71
N ALA A 46 8.06 -4.82 -0.53
CA ALA A 46 9.42 -4.30 -0.37
C ALA A 46 10.45 -5.12 -1.16
N SER A 47 10.36 -6.45 -1.09
CA SER A 47 11.21 -7.36 -1.87
C SER A 47 10.99 -7.26 -3.38
N ARG A 48 9.75 -7.02 -3.85
CA ARG A 48 9.43 -6.90 -5.29
C ARG A 48 9.94 -5.60 -5.91
N PHE A 49 9.99 -4.53 -5.12
CA PHE A 49 10.40 -3.20 -5.57
C PHE A 49 11.83 -2.83 -5.15
N ASP A 50 12.62 -3.82 -4.69
CA ASP A 50 13.99 -3.65 -4.21
C ASP A 50 14.17 -2.44 -3.27
N CYS A 51 13.32 -2.39 -2.24
CA CYS A 51 13.28 -1.27 -1.31
C CYS A 51 13.04 -1.75 0.12
N THR A 52 13.14 -0.83 1.09
CA THR A 52 12.96 -1.20 2.49
C THR A 52 11.47 -1.32 2.86
N PRO A 53 11.10 -2.26 3.76
CA PRO A 53 9.74 -2.32 4.30
C PRO A 53 9.27 -1.02 4.95
N MET A 54 10.21 -0.26 5.53
CA MET A 54 9.93 1.04 6.14
C MET A 54 9.52 2.10 5.09
N TRP A 55 10.17 2.10 3.93
CA TRP A 55 9.82 2.99 2.84
C TRP A 55 8.43 2.66 2.27
N VAL A 56 8.13 1.38 2.05
CA VAL A 56 6.78 0.93 1.66
C VAL A 56 5.75 1.35 2.70
N ARG A 57 6.00 1.12 4.00
CA ARG A 57 5.12 1.56 5.09
C ARG A 57 4.85 3.07 5.03
N THR A 58 5.89 3.87 4.78
CA THR A 58 5.79 5.33 4.69
C THR A 58 4.90 5.75 3.52
N ILE A 59 5.11 5.16 2.34
CA ILE A 59 4.27 5.39 1.15
C ILE A 59 2.81 5.09 1.46
N LEU A 60 2.54 3.89 2.02
CA LEU A 60 1.18 3.46 2.29
C LEU A 60 0.51 4.35 3.34
N ARG A 61 1.24 4.81 4.36
CA ARG A 61 0.72 5.74 5.38
C ARG A 61 0.36 7.10 4.79
N ARG A 62 1.24 7.66 3.95
CA ARG A 62 0.98 8.93 3.26
C ARG A 62 -0.24 8.86 2.33
N ASN A 63 -0.51 7.69 1.75
CA ASN A 63 -1.65 7.45 0.88
C ASN A 63 -2.90 6.94 1.63
N GLY A 64 -2.91 6.94 2.97
CA GLY A 64 -4.05 6.50 3.77
C GLY A 64 -4.33 4.99 3.72
N LEU A 65 -3.46 4.18 3.10
CA LEU A 65 -3.63 2.74 2.95
C LEU A 65 -3.10 1.95 4.16
N TYR A 66 -2.29 2.58 5.01
CA TYR A 66 -1.69 1.92 6.17
C TYR A 66 -1.47 2.91 7.31
N GLN A 67 -2.40 2.97 8.25
CA GLN A 67 -2.23 3.77 9.47
C GLN A 67 -1.66 2.89 10.59
N ASP A 68 -2.47 1.92 11.04
CA ASP A 68 -2.12 0.87 11.99
C ASP A 68 -3.02 -0.36 11.77
N ALA A 69 -2.55 -1.56 12.14
CA ALA A 69 -3.26 -2.81 11.84
C ALA A 69 -4.72 -2.84 12.35
N GLN A 70 -5.01 -2.18 13.47
CA GLN A 70 -6.36 -2.06 14.04
C GLN A 70 -7.27 -1.14 13.20
N HIS A 71 -6.74 -0.06 12.63
CA HIS A 71 -7.54 0.89 11.85
C HIS A 71 -7.83 0.34 10.44
N THR A 72 -6.84 -0.32 9.82
CA THR A 72 -7.03 -1.01 8.53
C THR A 72 -8.11 -2.10 8.62
N LEU A 73 -8.17 -2.85 9.74
CA LEU A 73 -9.23 -3.84 9.97
C LEU A 73 -10.64 -3.23 10.11
N GLN A 74 -10.77 -2.04 10.70
CA GLN A 74 -12.07 -1.37 10.87
C GLN A 74 -12.63 -0.85 9.54
N GLU A 75 -11.78 -0.26 8.70
CA GLU A 75 -12.20 0.28 7.39
C GLU A 75 -12.62 -0.83 6.41
N PHE A 76 -11.92 -1.97 6.40
CA PHE A 76 -12.34 -3.12 5.58
C PHE A 76 -13.64 -3.76 6.08
N LYS A 77 -13.83 -3.88 7.40
CA LYS A 77 -15.10 -4.36 7.97
C LYS A 77 -16.29 -3.44 7.67
N LYS A 78 -16.09 -2.12 7.66
CA LYS A 78 -17.14 -1.15 7.30
C LYS A 78 -17.65 -1.35 5.88
N LYS A 79 -16.74 -1.59 4.92
CA LYS A 79 -17.09 -1.81 3.51
C LYS A 79 -17.82 -3.12 3.22
N GLU A 80 -17.66 -4.15 4.06
CA GLU A 80 -18.46 -5.37 3.96
C GLU A 80 -19.89 -5.17 4.45
N VAL A 81 -20.14 -4.22 5.35
CA VAL A 81 -21.48 -3.94 5.90
C VAL A 81 -22.30 -3.01 5.00
N GLU A 82 -21.66 -2.10 4.25
CA GLU A 82 -22.36 -1.21 3.29
C GLU A 82 -22.80 -1.90 1.98
N ASN A 83 -22.33 -3.13 1.74
CA ASN A 83 -22.67 -3.91 0.55
C ASN A 83 -23.69 -5.04 0.83
N VAL A 84 -24.37 -4.99 1.98
CA VAL A 84 -25.45 -5.91 2.37
C VAL A 84 -26.79 -5.17 2.41
#